data_AF-D4Z155-F1
#
_entry.id   AF-D4Z155-F1
#
_cell.length_a   1.000
_cell.length_b   1.000
_cell.length_c   1.000
_cell.angle_alpha   90.00
_cell.angle_beta   90.00
_cell.angle_gamma   90.00
#
_symmetry.space_group_name_H-M   'P 1'
#
loop_
_entity.id
_entity.type
_entity.pdbx_description
1 polymer ?
#
loop_
_entity_poly.entity_id
_entity_poly.type
_entity_poly.pdbx_seq_one_letter_code
_entity_poly.pdbx_strand_id
1 'polypeptide(L)'
;MNKHKSLSGGSLIERATEIYDFSAALRGRAAPAVEVPEGEPVVEIAQPAPAAAETPVPAHRAPDWMGPVQPIDRIALVEAGYLLPDGPVTAMSEEFRLLKRDLLAELAGNARGNRVLVCSAHSGEGKSFCAINLALSLAAEKDREILLVDADFGKPGIPQALGLTAGPGLMDALADPAVAIEDCVLRTDIPSLSVLPAGQRSNNDTEYLASARTEMLLDRLTEGRPDRIVLFDSPPLLAASPAAVLAGHAALALLVVRADRTTEGALRDAAGLLKGASKVKLLLNGVNFATGGRRFGGYYAQGHDGEHAG
;
A
#
# COMPACT_ATOMS: atom_id res chain seq x y z
N MET A 1 -18.14 -38.17 39.13
CA MET A 1 -19.58 -37.81 39.07
C MET A 1 -19.67 -36.36 39.55
N ASN A 2 -20.11 -35.33 38.82
CA ASN A 2 -21.15 -35.17 37.76
C ASN A 2 -20.59 -34.22 36.67
N LYS A 3 -20.61 -34.60 35.38
CA LYS A 3 -21.64 -34.37 34.34
C LYS A 3 -21.88 -32.88 33.94
N HIS A 4 -21.59 -32.63 32.65
CA HIS A 4 -21.62 -31.40 31.86
C HIS A 4 -22.92 -30.58 31.85
N LYS A 5 -22.79 -29.29 31.51
CA LYS A 5 -23.36 -28.76 30.25
C LYS A 5 -22.52 -27.60 29.70
N SER A 6 -22.00 -27.76 28.48
CA SER A 6 -21.36 -26.70 27.70
C SER A 6 -22.42 -25.74 27.17
N LEU A 7 -22.21 -24.43 27.36
CA LEU A 7 -22.99 -23.40 26.67
C LEU A 7 -22.29 -23.07 25.36
N SER A 8 -22.84 -23.59 24.27
CA SER A 8 -22.43 -23.37 22.89
C SER A 8 -22.92 -22.01 22.36
N GLY A 9 -22.02 -21.28 21.70
CA GLY A 9 -22.26 -20.62 20.41
C GLY A 9 -23.44 -19.65 20.26
N GLY A 10 -23.44 -18.53 20.99
CA GLY A 10 -24.33 -17.39 20.73
C GLY A 10 -23.61 -16.06 20.89
N SER A 11 -24.05 -15.04 20.16
CA SER A 11 -23.51 -13.66 20.19
C SER A 11 -23.72 -13.01 21.57
N LEU A 12 -22.88 -12.01 21.92
CA LEU A 12 -23.05 -11.21 23.14
C LEU A 12 -24.44 -10.56 23.24
N ILE A 13 -25.10 -10.32 22.10
CA ILE A 13 -26.46 -9.77 22.04
C ILE A 13 -27.51 -10.81 22.48
N GLU A 14 -27.37 -12.08 22.11
CA GLU A 14 -28.31 -13.14 22.49
C GLU A 14 -28.23 -13.46 24.00
N ARG A 15 -27.06 -13.30 24.60
CA ARG A 15 -26.89 -13.45 26.06
C ARG A 15 -27.50 -12.30 26.84
N ALA A 16 -27.62 -11.10 26.25
CA ALA A 16 -28.23 -9.95 26.91
C ALA A 16 -29.76 -10.08 27.02
N THR A 17 -30.41 -10.75 26.06
CA THR A 17 -31.86 -10.99 26.05
C THR A 17 -32.35 -12.00 27.10
N GLU A 18 -31.48 -12.88 27.61
CA GLU A 18 -31.85 -13.81 28.70
C GLU A 18 -31.84 -13.14 30.08
N ILE A 19 -31.13 -12.02 30.23
CA ILE A 19 -30.95 -11.32 31.52
C ILE A 19 -31.95 -10.16 31.69
N TYR A 20 -32.44 -9.56 30.60
CA TYR A 20 -33.35 -8.42 30.64
C TYR A 20 -34.65 -8.65 29.86
N ASP A 21 -35.77 -8.79 30.59
CA ASP A 21 -37.11 -8.83 30.01
C ASP A 21 -37.59 -7.41 29.64
N PHE A 22 -37.20 -6.94 28.44
CA PHE A 22 -37.66 -5.66 27.88
C PHE A 22 -39.18 -5.60 27.62
N SER A 23 -39.88 -6.74 27.65
CA SER A 23 -41.35 -6.79 27.44
C SER A 23 -42.16 -6.48 28.71
N ALA A 24 -41.50 -6.38 29.88
CA ALA A 24 -42.15 -6.00 31.13
C ALA A 24 -42.60 -4.53 31.15
N ALA A 25 -41.91 -3.63 30.43
CA ALA A 25 -42.21 -2.21 30.40
C ALA A 25 -43.41 -1.82 29.50
N LEU A 26 -43.88 -2.74 28.66
CA LEU A 26 -44.94 -2.50 27.67
C LEU A 26 -46.27 -3.21 27.97
N ARG A 27 -46.35 -4.01 29.04
CA ARG A 27 -47.61 -4.63 29.46
C ARG A 27 -48.46 -3.61 30.24
N GLY A 28 -49.57 -3.17 29.64
CA GLY A 28 -50.67 -2.51 30.36
C GLY A 28 -51.01 -1.07 29.97
N ARG A 29 -50.41 -0.49 28.92
CA ARG A 29 -50.85 0.81 28.38
C ARG A 29 -51.58 0.62 27.06
N ALA A 30 -52.91 0.73 27.09
CA ALA A 30 -53.69 0.95 25.87
C ALA A 30 -53.43 2.38 25.38
N ALA A 31 -53.10 2.53 24.08
CA ALA A 31 -53.02 3.84 23.45
C ALA A 31 -54.44 4.45 23.35
N PRO A 32 -54.61 5.76 23.58
CA PRO A 32 -55.91 6.40 23.39
C PRO A 32 -56.31 6.36 21.91
N ALA A 33 -57.60 6.17 21.63
CA ALA A 33 -58.14 6.23 20.29
C ALA A 33 -58.04 7.67 19.76
N VAL A 34 -57.39 7.84 18.62
CA VAL A 34 -57.33 9.10 17.88
C VAL A 34 -58.45 9.08 16.85
N GLU A 35 -59.44 9.96 16.98
CA GLU A 35 -60.42 10.22 15.93
C GLU A 35 -59.76 11.03 14.81
N VAL A 36 -59.83 10.51 13.59
CA VAL A 36 -59.31 11.16 12.37
C VAL A 36 -60.47 11.89 11.71
N PRO A 37 -60.39 13.21 11.40
CA PRO A 37 -61.45 13.90 10.67
C PRO A 37 -61.50 13.41 9.22
N GLU A 38 -62.70 13.08 8.72
CA GLU A 38 -62.94 12.83 7.30
C GLU A 38 -63.02 14.17 6.54
N GLY A 39 -62.09 14.40 5.62
CA GLY A 39 -62.19 15.48 4.62
C GLY A 39 -60.94 16.32 4.45
N GLU A 40 -59.88 15.75 3.89
CA GLU A 40 -58.83 16.52 3.22
C GLU A 40 -58.73 16.07 1.76
N PRO A 41 -58.48 16.99 0.80
CA PRO A 41 -58.45 16.64 -0.60
C PRO A 41 -57.26 15.72 -0.89
N VAL A 42 -57.50 14.67 -1.67
CA VAL A 42 -56.46 13.77 -2.17
C VAL A 42 -55.47 14.59 -2.99
N VAL A 43 -54.28 14.83 -2.44
CA VAL A 43 -53.15 15.37 -3.21
C VAL A 43 -52.72 14.26 -4.17
N GLU A 44 -52.96 14.49 -5.45
CA GLU A 44 -52.51 13.62 -6.53
C GLU A 44 -50.97 13.53 -6.46
N ILE A 45 -50.47 12.38 -6.03
CA ILE A 45 -49.04 12.12 -5.95
C ILE A 45 -48.54 12.03 -7.38
N ALA A 46 -47.84 13.08 -7.83
CA ALA A 46 -47.21 13.10 -9.14
C ALA A 46 -46.34 11.84 -9.32
N GLN A 47 -46.54 11.14 -10.43
CA GLN A 47 -45.74 9.97 -10.79
C GLN A 47 -44.25 10.32 -10.71
N PRO A 48 -43.39 9.44 -10.17
CA PRO A 48 -41.96 9.70 -10.11
C PRO A 48 -41.48 9.86 -11.55
N ALA A 49 -40.89 11.04 -11.84
CA ALA A 49 -40.23 11.29 -13.10
C ALA A 49 -39.21 10.17 -13.36
N PRO A 50 -39.07 9.69 -14.61
CA PRO A 50 -38.07 8.68 -14.93
C PRO A 50 -36.72 9.18 -14.44
N ALA A 51 -36.03 8.35 -13.65
CA ALA A 51 -34.73 8.64 -13.09
C ALA A 51 -33.86 9.26 -14.18
N ALA A 52 -33.61 10.57 -14.06
CA ALA A 52 -32.60 11.23 -14.85
C ALA A 52 -31.33 10.42 -14.61
N ALA A 53 -30.80 9.82 -15.67
CA ALA A 53 -29.51 9.17 -15.63
C ALA A 53 -28.56 10.13 -14.93
N GLU A 54 -28.10 9.77 -13.75
CA GLU A 54 -27.02 10.46 -13.07
C GLU A 54 -25.84 10.37 -14.02
N THR A 55 -25.65 11.43 -14.81
CA THR A 55 -24.40 11.66 -15.51
C THR A 55 -23.32 11.49 -14.46
N PRO A 56 -22.38 10.53 -14.59
CA PRO A 56 -21.39 10.34 -13.55
C PRO A 56 -20.65 11.67 -13.42
N VAL A 57 -20.80 12.30 -12.26
CA VAL A 57 -19.92 13.39 -11.83
C VAL A 57 -18.50 12.90 -12.14
N PRO A 58 -17.64 13.68 -12.82
CA PRO A 58 -16.29 13.20 -13.07
C PRO A 58 -15.67 12.83 -11.73
N ALA A 59 -15.51 11.53 -11.49
CA ALA A 59 -14.77 11.01 -10.36
C ALA A 59 -13.42 11.72 -10.37
N HIS A 60 -12.98 12.19 -9.21
CA HIS A 60 -11.73 12.91 -9.13
C HIS A 60 -10.64 12.03 -9.76
N ARG A 61 -9.99 12.55 -10.82
CA ARG A 61 -8.90 11.84 -11.47
C ARG A 61 -7.61 12.44 -10.95
N ALA A 62 -6.79 11.61 -10.32
CA ALA A 62 -5.49 12.00 -9.82
C ALA A 62 -4.69 12.67 -10.96
N PRO A 63 -4.12 13.87 -10.72
CA PRO A 63 -3.51 14.66 -11.78
C PRO A 63 -2.23 14.01 -12.29
N ASP A 64 -1.77 14.50 -13.45
CA ASP A 64 -0.38 14.29 -13.85
C ASP A 64 0.52 15.06 -12.89
N TRP A 65 1.71 14.52 -12.63
CA TRP A 65 2.67 15.19 -11.76
C TRP A 65 3.20 16.46 -12.45
N MET A 66 3.20 17.55 -11.70
CA MET A 66 3.67 18.86 -12.13
C MET A 66 5.10 19.12 -11.63
N GLY A 67 5.75 20.16 -12.13
CA GLY A 67 7.06 20.60 -11.63
C GLY A 67 8.27 20.05 -12.40
N PRO A 68 9.47 20.41 -11.94
CA PRO A 68 10.72 20.11 -12.64
C PRO A 68 11.05 18.63 -12.58
N VAL A 69 11.62 18.13 -13.69
CA VAL A 69 12.20 16.79 -13.76
C VAL A 69 13.61 16.83 -13.17
N GLN A 70 13.89 15.93 -12.23
CA GLN A 70 15.22 15.77 -11.65
C GLN A 70 15.94 14.58 -12.29
N PRO A 71 17.23 14.71 -12.66
CA PRO A 71 18.01 13.60 -13.16
C PRO A 71 18.30 12.59 -12.04
N ILE A 72 18.26 11.31 -12.36
CA ILE A 72 18.68 10.25 -11.43
C ILE A 72 20.18 9.98 -11.63
N ASP A 73 20.91 9.90 -10.52
CA ASP A 73 22.35 9.56 -10.54
C ASP A 73 22.55 8.06 -10.83
N ARG A 74 22.70 7.75 -12.12
CA ARG A 74 22.88 6.37 -12.60
C ARG A 74 24.20 5.74 -12.15
N ILE A 75 25.22 6.56 -11.87
CA ILE A 75 26.52 6.07 -11.39
C ILE A 75 26.33 5.60 -9.94
N ALA A 76 25.75 6.44 -9.10
CA ALA A 76 25.44 6.09 -7.71
C ALA A 76 24.50 4.87 -7.63
N LEU A 77 23.54 4.73 -8.56
CA LEU A 77 22.69 3.55 -8.62
C LEU A 77 23.49 2.26 -8.82
N VAL A 78 24.38 2.23 -9.81
CA VAL A 78 25.20 1.05 -10.11
C VAL A 78 26.14 0.72 -8.95
N GLU A 79 26.79 1.73 -8.37
CA GLU A 79 27.71 1.54 -7.24
C GLU A 79 27.00 0.99 -5.99
N ALA A 80 25.74 1.40 -5.77
CA ALA A 80 24.90 0.88 -4.69
C ALA A 80 24.18 -0.43 -5.03
N GLY A 81 24.38 -0.98 -6.24
CA GLY A 81 23.81 -2.26 -6.67
C GLY A 81 22.34 -2.22 -7.08
N TYR A 82 21.82 -1.04 -7.45
CA TYR A 82 20.47 -0.89 -8.00
C TYR A 82 20.43 -1.22 -9.50
N LEU A 83 19.23 -1.59 -9.97
CA LEU A 83 18.95 -1.81 -11.38
C LEU A 83 19.00 -0.50 -12.16
N LEU A 84 19.31 -0.60 -13.45
CA LEU A 84 19.11 0.48 -14.40
C LEU A 84 17.90 0.14 -15.30
N PRO A 85 16.96 1.07 -15.54
CA PRO A 85 15.75 0.82 -16.35
C PRO A 85 16.02 0.27 -17.76
N ASP A 86 17.19 0.61 -18.32
CA ASP A 86 17.67 0.14 -19.63
C ASP A 86 19.03 -0.58 -19.51
N GLY A 87 19.34 -1.09 -18.32
CA GLY A 87 20.59 -1.78 -18.04
C GLY A 87 20.68 -3.17 -18.67
N PRO A 88 21.87 -3.79 -18.65
CA PRO A 88 22.04 -5.16 -19.12
C PRO A 88 21.16 -6.13 -18.31
N VAL A 89 20.76 -7.23 -18.94
CA VAL A 89 20.07 -8.32 -18.26
C VAL A 89 21.05 -9.00 -17.30
N THR A 90 20.79 -8.83 -16.00
CA THR A 90 21.53 -9.49 -14.93
C THR A 90 20.64 -10.51 -14.22
N ALA A 91 21.26 -11.44 -13.47
CA ALA A 91 20.51 -12.36 -12.61
C ALA A 91 19.56 -11.61 -11.65
N MET A 92 20.02 -10.50 -11.05
CA MET A 92 19.18 -9.67 -10.19
C MET A 92 18.00 -9.07 -10.95
N SER A 93 18.22 -8.56 -12.18
CA SER A 93 17.14 -8.01 -12.99
C SER A 93 16.07 -9.06 -13.33
N GLU A 94 16.46 -10.32 -13.55
CA GLU A 94 15.52 -11.42 -13.80
C GLU A 94 14.69 -11.77 -12.55
N GLU A 95 15.31 -11.79 -11.36
CA GLU A 95 14.58 -12.00 -10.10
C GLU A 95 13.53 -10.90 -9.88
N PHE A 96 13.87 -9.63 -10.14
CA PHE A 96 12.91 -8.54 -10.06
C PHE A 96 11.88 -8.54 -11.19
N ARG A 97 12.15 -9.14 -12.36
CA ARG A 97 11.14 -9.37 -13.41
C ARG A 97 10.12 -10.42 -12.99
N LEU A 98 10.57 -11.50 -12.34
CA LEU A 98 9.67 -12.51 -11.79
C LEU A 98 8.79 -11.93 -10.68
N LEU A 99 9.39 -11.23 -9.72
CA LEU A 99 8.66 -10.53 -8.65
C LEU A 99 7.63 -9.55 -9.22
N LYS A 100 8.03 -8.74 -10.21
CA LYS A 100 7.14 -7.81 -10.89
C LYS A 100 5.93 -8.50 -11.52
N ARG A 101 6.15 -9.58 -12.27
CA ARG A 101 5.05 -10.32 -12.92
C ARG A 101 4.04 -10.84 -11.91
N ASP A 102 4.53 -11.45 -10.83
CA ASP A 102 3.69 -11.98 -9.77
C ASP A 102 2.94 -10.85 -9.05
N LEU A 103 3.60 -9.73 -8.77
CA LEU A 103 2.96 -8.55 -8.16
C LEU A 103 1.84 -7.98 -9.04
N LEU A 104 2.07 -7.82 -10.35
CA LEU A 104 1.05 -7.30 -11.26
C LEU A 104 -0.18 -8.22 -11.35
N ALA A 105 0.03 -9.54 -11.30
CA ALA A 105 -1.07 -10.50 -11.25
C ALA A 105 -1.90 -10.39 -9.96
N GLU A 106 -1.25 -10.05 -8.84
CA GLU A 106 -1.90 -9.90 -7.53
C GLU A 106 -2.66 -8.58 -7.35
N LEU A 107 -2.26 -7.52 -8.07
CA LEU A 107 -2.94 -6.24 -8.04
C LEU A 107 -4.22 -6.22 -8.90
N ALA A 108 -4.34 -7.11 -9.87
CA ALA A 108 -5.48 -7.16 -10.76
C ALA A 108 -6.80 -7.40 -9.99
N GLY A 109 -7.75 -6.46 -10.10
CA GLY A 109 -9.10 -6.60 -9.52
C GLY A 109 -9.20 -6.31 -8.02
N ASN A 110 -8.20 -5.70 -7.38
CA ASN A 110 -8.24 -5.38 -5.96
C ASN A 110 -8.97 -4.05 -5.67
N ALA A 111 -9.97 -4.09 -4.77
CA ALA A 111 -10.77 -2.92 -4.38
C ALA A 111 -9.95 -1.83 -3.64
N ARG A 112 -8.84 -2.18 -2.98
CA ARG A 112 -7.94 -1.22 -2.31
C ARG A 112 -6.90 -0.60 -3.26
N GLY A 113 -7.06 -0.85 -4.56
CA GLY A 113 -6.28 -0.23 -5.62
C GLY A 113 -4.90 -0.85 -5.82
N ASN A 114 -4.01 -0.05 -6.42
CA ASN A 114 -2.66 -0.45 -6.83
C ASN A 114 -1.58 -0.07 -5.79
N ARG A 115 -1.94 -0.12 -4.51
CA ARG A 115 -1.06 0.27 -3.39
C ARG A 115 -0.34 -0.95 -2.83
N VAL A 116 0.99 -0.91 -2.84
CA VAL A 116 1.86 -1.98 -2.33
C VAL A 116 2.71 -1.44 -1.18
N LEU A 117 2.63 -2.09 -0.04
CA LEU A 117 3.52 -1.85 1.09
C LEU A 117 4.74 -2.74 0.98
N VAL A 118 5.95 -2.17 1.02
CA VAL A 118 7.21 -2.92 1.19
C VAL A 118 7.69 -2.72 2.61
N CYS A 119 7.79 -3.80 3.37
CA CYS A 119 8.09 -3.78 4.79
C CYS A 119 9.03 -4.91 5.19
N SER A 120 9.55 -4.87 6.41
CA SER A 120 10.41 -5.91 6.97
C SER A 120 10.21 -6.03 8.47
N ALA A 121 10.67 -7.12 9.09
CA ALA A 121 10.55 -7.29 10.54
C ALA A 121 11.50 -6.34 11.27
N HIS A 122 12.75 -6.25 10.80
CA HIS A 122 13.83 -5.47 11.40
C HIS A 122 14.51 -4.51 10.43
N SER A 123 15.22 -3.54 10.99
CA SER A 123 16.08 -2.61 10.23
C SER A 123 17.22 -3.38 9.55
N GLY A 124 17.58 -2.98 8.33
CA GLY A 124 18.72 -3.57 7.60
C GLY A 124 18.41 -4.87 6.84
N GLU A 125 17.14 -5.27 6.74
CA GLU A 125 16.74 -6.46 5.99
C GLU A 125 16.65 -6.22 4.47
N GLY A 126 16.87 -4.98 4.03
CA GLY A 126 16.92 -4.57 2.62
C GLY A 126 15.58 -4.14 2.04
N LYS A 127 14.61 -3.75 2.88
CA LYS A 127 13.30 -3.20 2.47
C LYS A 127 13.40 -2.10 1.40
N SER A 128 14.20 -1.06 1.65
CA SER A 128 14.38 0.09 0.74
C SER A 128 15.09 -0.33 -0.54
N PHE A 129 16.05 -1.25 -0.44
CA PHE A 129 16.72 -1.84 -1.60
C PHE A 129 15.73 -2.58 -2.51
N CYS A 130 14.87 -3.41 -1.91
CA CYS A 130 13.83 -4.12 -2.64
C CYS A 130 12.77 -3.16 -3.22
N ALA A 131 12.36 -2.14 -2.48
CA ALA A 131 11.37 -1.15 -2.93
C ALA A 131 11.87 -0.37 -4.16
N ILE A 132 13.10 0.15 -4.11
CA ILE A 132 13.71 0.90 -5.22
C ILE A 132 13.88 0.02 -6.44
N ASN A 133 14.45 -1.18 -6.30
CA ASN A 133 14.65 -2.08 -7.45
C ASN A 133 13.34 -2.59 -8.05
N LEU A 134 12.32 -2.82 -7.21
CA LEU A 134 10.99 -3.14 -7.69
C LEU A 134 10.38 -1.97 -8.46
N ALA A 135 10.53 -0.73 -7.98
CA ALA A 135 10.08 0.48 -8.66
C ALA A 135 10.76 0.63 -10.03
N LEU A 136 12.08 0.47 -10.09
CA LEU A 136 12.87 0.54 -11.33
C LEU A 136 12.49 -0.58 -12.32
N SER A 137 12.26 -1.80 -11.83
CA SER A 137 11.78 -2.92 -12.65
C SER A 137 10.38 -2.66 -13.22
N LEU A 138 9.48 -2.10 -12.41
CA LEU A 138 8.12 -1.73 -12.82
C LEU A 138 8.10 -0.55 -13.78
N ALA A 139 9.02 0.41 -13.63
CA ALA A 139 9.12 1.57 -14.51
C ALA A 139 9.46 1.19 -15.96
N ALA A 140 10.08 0.02 -16.18
CA ALA A 140 10.32 -0.51 -17.52
C ALA A 140 9.05 -1.07 -18.21
N GLU A 141 7.92 -1.20 -17.50
CA GLU A 141 6.65 -1.57 -18.11
C GLU A 141 6.04 -0.40 -18.87
N LYS A 142 5.49 -0.71 -20.05
CA LYS A 142 4.72 0.26 -20.83
C LYS A 142 3.39 0.54 -20.14
N ASP A 143 2.92 1.76 -20.31
CA ASP A 143 1.59 2.19 -19.87
C ASP A 143 1.36 2.00 -18.36
N ARG A 144 2.41 2.20 -17.56
CA ARG A 144 2.38 2.19 -16.10
C ARG A 144 2.99 3.47 -15.55
N GLU A 145 2.40 3.96 -14.47
CA GLU A 145 2.95 5.05 -13.67
C GLU A 145 3.35 4.51 -12.30
N ILE A 146 4.60 4.72 -11.90
CA ILE A 146 5.13 4.21 -10.64
C ILE A 146 5.40 5.39 -9.73
N LEU A 147 4.76 5.40 -8.56
CA LEU A 147 5.05 6.33 -7.49
C LEU A 147 5.74 5.58 -6.35
N LEU A 148 7.02 5.85 -6.13
CA LEU A 148 7.76 5.34 -4.98
C LEU A 148 7.67 6.34 -3.83
N VAL A 149 7.02 5.94 -2.74
CA VAL A 149 6.79 6.75 -1.55
C VAL A 149 7.80 6.34 -0.48
N ASP A 150 8.58 7.31 0.00
CA ASP A 150 9.41 7.16 1.19
C ASP A 150 8.54 7.35 2.42
N ALA A 151 8.01 6.24 2.95
CA ALA A 151 7.16 6.24 4.13
C ALA A 151 7.93 5.85 5.40
N ASP A 152 9.25 5.64 5.31
CA ASP A 152 10.16 5.51 6.45
C ASP A 152 10.63 6.90 6.88
N PHE A 153 9.69 7.73 7.35
CA PHE A 153 10.03 9.01 7.93
C PHE A 153 11.03 8.87 9.08
N GLY A 154 11.06 7.70 9.74
CA GLY A 154 12.01 7.25 10.75
C GLY A 154 13.48 7.15 10.33
N LYS A 155 13.77 6.91 9.05
CA LYS A 155 15.11 6.94 8.42
C LYS A 155 14.93 7.10 6.89
N PRO A 156 14.52 8.28 6.41
CA PRO A 156 14.23 8.46 5.00
C PRO A 156 15.52 8.40 4.19
N GLY A 157 15.45 7.90 2.97
CA GLY A 157 16.63 7.64 2.17
C GLY A 157 16.40 7.41 0.68
N ILE A 158 15.15 7.36 0.21
CA ILE A 158 14.87 7.11 -1.21
C ILE A 158 15.38 8.25 -2.10
N PRO A 159 15.11 9.55 -1.82
CA PRO A 159 15.63 10.62 -2.66
C PRO A 159 17.15 10.58 -2.77
N GLN A 160 17.85 10.36 -1.65
CA GLN A 160 19.31 10.29 -1.60
C GLN A 160 19.83 9.08 -2.38
N ALA A 161 19.20 7.92 -2.27
CA ALA A 161 19.57 6.72 -3.01
C ALA A 161 19.43 6.90 -4.53
N LEU A 162 18.53 7.76 -4.98
CA LEU A 162 18.28 8.07 -6.39
C LEU A 162 19.05 9.33 -6.89
N GLY A 163 19.81 10.00 -6.02
CA GLY A 163 20.51 11.25 -6.34
C GLY A 163 19.60 12.48 -6.47
N LEU A 164 18.39 12.41 -5.93
CA LEU A 164 17.38 13.47 -5.99
C LEU A 164 17.54 14.46 -4.85
N THR A 165 17.24 15.72 -5.12
CA THR A 165 17.07 16.74 -4.08
C THR A 165 15.69 16.58 -3.46
N ALA A 166 15.65 16.18 -2.19
CA ALA A 166 14.42 16.06 -1.42
C ALA A 166 13.77 17.45 -1.19
N GLY A 167 12.45 17.45 -1.04
CA GLY A 167 11.66 18.61 -0.69
C GLY A 167 10.55 18.23 0.29
N PRO A 168 9.45 19.02 0.35
CA PRO A 168 8.24 18.61 1.05
C PRO A 168 7.75 17.24 0.59
N GLY A 169 7.11 16.49 1.49
CA GLY A 169 6.75 15.11 1.26
C GLY A 169 5.43 14.70 1.91
N LEU A 170 5.27 13.38 2.06
CA LEU A 170 4.07 12.76 2.63
C LEU A 170 3.68 13.37 3.99
N MET A 171 4.64 13.55 4.89
CA MET A 171 4.37 14.06 6.23
C MET A 171 3.98 15.53 6.24
N ASP A 172 4.54 16.34 5.34
CA ASP A 172 4.16 17.75 5.21
C ASP A 172 2.70 17.89 4.74
N ALA A 173 2.30 17.10 3.73
CA ALA A 173 0.91 17.08 3.23
C ALA A 173 -0.10 16.52 4.25
N LEU A 174 0.34 15.57 5.10
CA LEU A 174 -0.48 15.06 6.19
C LEU A 174 -0.66 16.08 7.31
N ALA A 175 0.41 16.80 7.66
CA ALA A 175 0.41 17.78 8.74
C ALA A 175 -0.32 19.08 8.40
N ASP A 176 -0.25 19.54 7.14
CA ASP A 176 -0.85 20.81 6.70
C ASP A 176 -1.90 20.60 5.58
N PRO A 177 -3.19 20.89 5.86
CA PRO A 177 -4.25 20.93 4.87
C PRO A 177 -3.99 21.79 3.63
N ALA A 178 -3.17 22.83 3.75
CA ALA A 178 -2.84 23.73 2.65
C ALA A 178 -1.81 23.13 1.68
N VAL A 179 -1.07 22.10 2.08
CA VAL A 179 -0.08 21.42 1.23
C VAL A 179 -0.77 20.30 0.45
N ALA A 180 -0.84 20.45 -0.87
CA ALA A 180 -1.33 19.40 -1.75
C ALA A 180 -0.26 18.31 -1.92
N ILE A 181 -0.63 17.04 -1.69
CA ILE A 181 0.30 15.90 -1.76
C ILE A 181 0.91 15.74 -3.16
N GLU A 182 0.19 16.14 -4.19
CA GLU A 182 0.61 16.08 -5.60
C GLU A 182 1.74 17.06 -5.90
N ASP A 183 1.80 18.20 -5.19
CA ASP A 183 2.87 19.18 -5.32
C ASP A 183 4.17 18.73 -4.64
N CYS A 184 4.08 17.70 -3.78
CA CYS A 184 5.23 17.08 -3.11
C CYS A 184 5.89 15.98 -3.96
N VAL A 185 5.30 15.60 -5.10
CA VAL A 185 5.82 14.51 -5.94
C VAL A 185 7.00 15.02 -6.78
N LEU A 186 8.16 14.39 -6.62
CA LEU A 186 9.35 14.62 -7.42
C LEU A 186 9.28 13.79 -8.70
N ARG A 187 9.35 14.47 -9.84
CA ARG A 187 9.46 13.83 -11.16
C ARG A 187 10.91 13.47 -11.44
N THR A 188 11.12 12.30 -12.04
CA THR A 188 12.45 11.82 -12.40
C THR A 188 12.66 11.78 -13.90
N ASP A 189 13.92 11.69 -14.35
CA ASP A 189 14.26 11.49 -15.76
C ASP A 189 13.91 10.09 -16.30
N ILE A 190 13.42 9.19 -15.44
CA ILE A 190 12.76 7.95 -15.83
C ILE A 190 11.27 8.26 -16.01
N PRO A 191 10.72 8.27 -17.25
CA PRO A 191 9.41 8.86 -17.54
C PRO A 191 8.24 8.33 -16.70
N SER A 192 8.27 7.04 -16.37
CA SER A 192 7.22 6.35 -15.61
C SER A 192 7.46 6.34 -14.09
N LEU A 193 8.61 6.83 -13.60
CA LEU A 193 8.95 6.79 -12.17
C LEU A 193 8.91 8.19 -11.56
N SER A 194 8.15 8.33 -10.48
CA SER A 194 8.12 9.50 -9.63
C SER A 194 8.30 9.11 -8.18
N VAL A 195 8.74 10.06 -7.35
CA VAL A 195 9.07 9.82 -5.95
C VAL A 195 8.30 10.79 -5.07
N LEU A 196 7.62 10.28 -4.05
CA LEU A 196 7.09 11.11 -2.97
C LEU A 196 8.02 10.99 -1.76
N PRO A 197 8.78 12.05 -1.39
CA PRO A 197 9.65 12.03 -0.22
C PRO A 197 8.86 11.85 1.07
N ALA A 198 9.56 11.51 2.16
CA ALA A 198 8.95 11.45 3.48
C ALA A 198 8.51 12.84 3.95
N GLY A 199 9.28 13.88 3.64
CA GLY A 199 9.05 15.23 4.13
C GLY A 199 9.68 15.48 5.50
N GLN A 200 9.28 16.57 6.15
CA GLN A 200 9.77 16.89 7.50
C GLN A 200 9.07 16.05 8.56
N ARG A 201 9.85 15.62 9.57
CA ARG A 201 9.26 14.96 10.74
C ARG A 201 8.57 15.94 11.66
N SER A 202 7.52 15.45 12.27
CA SER A 202 6.81 16.06 13.38
C SER A 202 6.77 15.11 14.59
N ASN A 203 6.43 15.64 15.76
CA ASN A 203 6.22 14.81 16.94
C ASN A 203 4.94 13.96 16.84
N ASN A 204 4.04 14.30 15.91
CA ASN A 204 2.72 13.66 15.75
C ASN A 204 2.64 12.75 14.51
N ASP A 205 3.77 12.30 13.97
CA ASP A 205 3.82 11.57 12.70
C ASP A 205 2.94 10.30 12.69
N THR A 206 2.88 9.60 13.83
CA THR A 206 2.08 8.37 13.96
C THR A 206 0.58 8.68 13.97
N GLU A 207 0.19 9.75 14.66
CA GLU A 207 -1.19 10.22 14.77
C GLU A 207 -1.70 10.72 13.41
N TYR A 208 -0.86 11.48 12.68
CA TYR A 208 -1.20 11.92 11.33
C TYR A 208 -1.44 10.73 10.41
N LEU A 209 -0.55 9.73 10.45
CA LEU A 209 -0.67 8.55 9.61
C LEU A 209 -1.90 7.70 9.94
N ALA A 210 -2.30 7.62 11.21
CA ALA A 210 -3.49 6.90 11.65
C ALA A 210 -4.81 7.68 11.45
N SER A 211 -4.75 8.91 10.93
CA SER A 211 -5.93 9.76 10.76
C SER A 211 -6.74 9.38 9.51
N ALA A 212 -8.03 9.76 9.50
CA ALA A 212 -8.88 9.64 8.31
C ALA A 212 -8.33 10.43 7.10
N ARG A 213 -7.51 11.46 7.35
CA ARG A 213 -6.86 12.25 6.30
C ARG A 213 -5.88 11.42 5.48
N THR A 214 -5.23 10.42 6.07
CA THR A 214 -4.31 9.52 5.36
C THR A 214 -5.02 8.82 4.23
N GLU A 215 -6.16 8.18 4.50
CA GLU A 215 -6.93 7.46 3.49
C GLU A 215 -7.31 8.40 2.34
N MET A 216 -7.82 9.59 2.66
CA MET A 216 -8.16 10.61 1.65
C MET A 216 -6.97 11.01 0.78
N LEU A 217 -5.79 11.26 1.36
CA LEU A 217 -4.60 11.63 0.58
C LEU A 217 -4.08 10.47 -0.25
N LEU A 218 -4.06 9.25 0.29
CA LEU A 218 -3.61 8.08 -0.45
C LEU A 218 -4.59 7.70 -1.57
N ASP A 219 -5.88 7.97 -1.42
CA ASP A 219 -6.88 7.78 -2.47
C ASP A 219 -6.66 8.79 -3.60
N ARG A 220 -6.44 10.06 -3.29
CA ARG A 220 -6.08 11.11 -4.28
C ARG A 220 -4.87 10.75 -5.14
N LEU A 221 -3.93 9.96 -4.64
CA LEU A 221 -2.79 9.50 -5.44
C LEU A 221 -3.18 8.49 -6.52
N THR A 222 -4.30 7.77 -6.38
CA THR A 222 -4.67 6.63 -7.23
C THR A 222 -6.04 6.74 -7.92
N GLU A 223 -6.91 7.65 -7.47
CA GLU A 223 -8.27 7.80 -7.99
C GLU A 223 -8.25 8.10 -9.50
N GLY A 224 -9.02 7.33 -10.29
CA GLY A 224 -9.04 7.47 -11.75
C GLY A 224 -7.72 7.16 -12.48
N ARG A 225 -6.73 6.54 -11.82
CA ARG A 225 -5.43 6.10 -12.39
C ARG A 225 -5.20 4.59 -12.17
N PRO A 226 -5.94 3.71 -12.88
CA PRO A 226 -5.81 2.26 -12.72
C PRO A 226 -4.46 1.70 -13.20
N ASP A 227 -3.69 2.49 -13.94
CA ASP A 227 -2.34 2.21 -14.42
C ASP A 227 -1.26 2.57 -13.40
N ARG A 228 -1.56 3.44 -12.43
CA ARG A 228 -0.61 3.92 -11.43
C ARG A 228 -0.45 2.95 -10.28
N ILE A 229 0.78 2.55 -9.98
CA ILE A 229 1.17 1.70 -8.85
C ILE A 229 1.92 2.55 -7.83
N VAL A 230 1.49 2.49 -6.58
CA VAL A 230 2.12 3.22 -5.48
C VAL A 230 2.83 2.24 -4.57
N LEU A 231 4.16 2.36 -4.47
CA LEU A 231 5.01 1.54 -3.62
C LEU A 231 5.40 2.34 -2.38
N PHE A 232 5.06 1.84 -1.18
CA PHE A 232 5.46 2.46 0.08
C PHE A 232 6.65 1.71 0.67
N ASP A 233 7.81 2.37 0.82
CA ASP A 233 8.89 1.85 1.66
C ASP A 233 8.64 2.27 3.11
N SER A 234 8.35 1.30 3.99
CA SER A 234 7.91 1.59 5.36
C SER A 234 9.01 1.36 6.39
N PRO A 235 8.94 1.92 7.61
CA PRO A 235 9.84 1.52 8.67
C PRO A 235 9.67 0.01 9.03
N PRO A 236 10.62 -0.58 9.79
CA PRO A 236 10.49 -1.97 10.22
C PRO A 236 9.30 -2.19 11.15
N LEU A 237 8.51 -3.25 10.91
CA LEU A 237 7.27 -3.56 11.62
C LEU A 237 7.47 -3.75 13.14
N LEU A 238 8.59 -4.36 13.55
CA LEU A 238 8.87 -4.62 14.96
C LEU A 238 9.60 -3.45 15.66
N ALA A 239 9.88 -2.37 14.93
CA ALA A 239 10.54 -1.19 15.47
C ALA A 239 9.58 0.01 15.59
N ALA A 240 8.56 0.09 14.73
CA ALA A 240 7.63 1.22 14.70
C ALA A 240 6.24 0.82 14.19
N SER A 241 5.20 1.46 14.71
CA SER A 241 3.80 1.28 14.29
C SER A 241 3.41 1.75 12.87
N PRO A 242 4.08 2.72 12.21
CA PRO A 242 3.62 3.28 10.93
C PRO A 242 3.41 2.24 9.81
N ALA A 243 4.27 1.23 9.74
CA ALA A 243 4.16 0.17 8.74
C ALA A 243 2.86 -0.64 8.89
N ALA A 244 2.41 -0.90 10.13
CA ALA A 244 1.17 -1.60 10.40
C ALA A 244 -0.06 -0.76 10.02
N VAL A 245 0.01 0.56 10.20
CA VAL A 245 -1.04 1.50 9.76
C VAL A 245 -1.14 1.51 8.24
N LEU A 246 -0.01 1.69 7.54
CA LEU A 246 0.06 1.66 6.07
C LEU A 246 -0.43 0.33 5.48
N ALA A 247 -0.24 -0.78 6.20
CA ALA A 247 -0.75 -2.08 5.77
C ALA A 247 -2.28 -2.06 5.60
N GLY A 248 -3.01 -1.30 6.43
CA GLY A 248 -4.46 -1.12 6.30
C GLY A 248 -4.90 -0.49 4.98
N HIS A 249 -4.03 0.34 4.38
CA HIS A 249 -4.29 1.05 3.11
C HIS A 249 -3.73 0.32 1.89
N ALA A 250 -2.95 -0.74 2.08
CA ALA A 250 -2.34 -1.49 0.99
C ALA A 250 -3.21 -2.66 0.51
N ALA A 251 -3.26 -2.84 -0.81
CA ALA A 251 -3.80 -4.03 -1.44
C ALA A 251 -2.87 -5.24 -1.23
N LEU A 252 -1.57 -5.00 -1.23
CA LEU A 252 -0.54 -6.02 -1.07
C LEU A 252 0.54 -5.53 -0.12
N ALA A 253 0.90 -6.35 0.87
CA ALA A 253 2.11 -6.17 1.67
C ALA A 253 3.18 -7.19 1.23
N LEU A 254 4.31 -6.69 0.77
CA LEU A 254 5.51 -7.44 0.45
C LEU A 254 6.45 -7.40 1.66
N LEU A 255 6.47 -8.49 2.43
CA LEU A 255 7.29 -8.65 3.62
C LEU A 255 8.66 -9.19 3.22
N VAL A 256 9.66 -8.33 3.28
CA VAL A 256 11.07 -8.64 3.02
C VAL A 256 11.65 -9.42 4.19
N VAL A 257 12.20 -10.59 3.90
CA VAL A 257 12.81 -11.52 4.84
C VAL A 257 14.28 -11.66 4.48
N ARG A 258 15.18 -11.28 5.36
CA ARG A 258 16.62 -11.39 5.11
C ARG A 258 17.08 -12.83 5.35
N ALA A 259 17.55 -13.48 4.29
CA ALA A 259 18.12 -14.82 4.37
C ALA A 259 19.20 -14.90 5.46
N ASP A 260 19.20 -16.00 6.22
CA ASP A 260 20.14 -16.31 7.30
C ASP A 260 20.22 -15.26 8.43
N ARG A 261 19.25 -14.34 8.49
CA ARG A 261 19.22 -13.24 9.49
C ARG A 261 17.87 -13.12 10.17
N THR A 262 16.78 -13.07 9.41
CA THR A 262 15.44 -12.97 9.99
C THR A 262 15.05 -14.30 10.62
N THR A 263 14.68 -14.28 11.91
CA THR A 263 14.24 -15.49 12.61
C THR A 263 12.79 -15.83 12.27
N GLU A 264 12.41 -17.10 12.41
CA GLU A 264 11.02 -17.52 12.21
C GLU A 264 10.05 -16.81 13.19
N GLY A 265 10.48 -16.61 14.45
CA GLY A 265 9.69 -15.87 15.44
C GLY A 265 9.43 -14.44 15.01
N ALA A 266 10.47 -13.71 14.61
CA ALA A 266 10.34 -12.33 14.11
C ALA A 266 9.45 -12.25 12.86
N LEU A 267 9.56 -13.23 11.96
CA LEU A 267 8.71 -13.32 10.77
C LEU A 267 7.24 -13.50 11.15
N ARG A 268 6.93 -14.39 12.11
CA ARG A 268 5.56 -14.61 12.58
C ARG A 268 4.98 -13.37 13.26
N ASP A 269 5.77 -12.71 14.10
CA ASP A 269 5.35 -11.49 14.80
C ASP A 269 5.08 -10.37 13.79
N ALA A 270 5.98 -10.15 12.83
CA ALA A 270 5.82 -9.15 11.77
C ALA A 270 4.59 -9.44 10.90
N ALA A 271 4.40 -10.69 10.46
CA ALA A 271 3.21 -11.09 9.71
C ALA A 271 1.91 -10.88 10.52
N GLY A 272 1.96 -11.07 11.84
CA GLY A 272 0.84 -10.81 12.75
C GLY A 272 0.41 -9.35 12.81
N LEU A 273 1.30 -8.40 12.51
CA LEU A 273 1.02 -6.96 12.43
C LEU A 273 0.42 -6.53 11.09
N LEU A 274 0.55 -7.34 10.04
CA LEU A 274 0.07 -7.04 8.68
C LEU A 274 -1.39 -7.46 8.43
N LYS A 275 -2.17 -7.78 9.47
CA LYS A 275 -3.59 -8.17 9.35
C LYS A 275 -4.46 -7.13 8.63
N GLY A 276 -4.01 -5.87 8.60
CA GLY A 276 -4.66 -4.79 7.88
C GLY A 276 -4.58 -4.93 6.36
N ALA A 277 -3.55 -5.57 5.80
CA ALA A 277 -3.37 -5.70 4.35
C ALA A 277 -4.28 -6.78 3.75
N SER A 278 -4.76 -6.56 2.51
CA SER A 278 -5.62 -7.55 1.85
C SER A 278 -4.87 -8.84 1.52
N LYS A 279 -3.58 -8.73 1.20
CA LYS A 279 -2.72 -9.88 0.92
C LYS A 279 -1.31 -9.63 1.45
N VAL A 280 -0.66 -10.69 1.92
CA VAL A 280 0.75 -10.67 2.33
C VAL A 280 1.54 -11.65 1.46
N LYS A 281 2.70 -11.22 0.96
CA LYS A 281 3.68 -12.03 0.23
C LYS A 281 5.04 -11.90 0.89
N LEU A 282 5.85 -12.94 0.80
CA LEU A 282 7.21 -12.92 1.32
C LEU A 282 8.20 -12.67 0.17
N LEU A 283 9.20 -11.83 0.41
CA LEU A 283 10.36 -11.64 -0.48
C LEU A 283 11.63 -12.02 0.28
N LEU A 284 12.26 -13.11 -0.12
CA LEU A 284 13.54 -13.53 0.48
C LEU A 284 14.68 -12.70 -0.12
N ASN A 285 15.41 -11.96 0.72
CA ASN A 285 16.47 -11.04 0.32
C ASN A 285 17.88 -11.48 0.79
N GLY A 286 18.87 -11.18 -0.06
CA GLY A 286 20.30 -11.38 0.17
C GLY A 286 20.71 -12.84 0.40
N VAL A 287 20.05 -13.74 -0.33
CA VAL A 287 20.43 -15.14 -0.42
C VAL A 287 21.86 -15.26 -0.92
N ASN A 288 22.69 -16.03 -0.22
CA ASN A 288 24.03 -16.37 -0.70
C ASN A 288 23.98 -17.73 -1.37
N PHE A 289 24.02 -17.75 -2.70
CA PHE A 289 24.10 -19.00 -3.45
C PHE A 289 25.54 -19.48 -3.47
N ALA A 290 25.81 -20.61 -2.79
CA ALA A 290 27.05 -21.35 -2.97
C ALA A 290 27.32 -21.58 -4.47
N THR A 291 28.60 -21.57 -4.87
CA THR A 291 29.03 -21.90 -6.22
C THR A 291 28.47 -23.26 -6.63
N GLY A 292 27.51 -23.28 -7.57
CA GLY A 292 26.84 -24.49 -8.07
C GLY A 292 25.34 -24.63 -7.72
N GLY A 293 24.77 -23.76 -6.88
CA GLY A 293 23.31 -23.69 -6.71
C GLY A 293 22.61 -23.18 -7.98
N ARG A 294 21.36 -23.60 -8.23
CA ARG A 294 20.54 -23.09 -9.35
C ARG A 294 20.44 -21.56 -9.26
N ARG A 295 21.17 -20.85 -10.12
CA ARG A 295 21.04 -19.41 -10.34
C ARG A 295 20.12 -19.18 -11.52
N PHE A 296 19.11 -18.32 -11.37
CA PHE A 296 18.42 -17.77 -12.53
C PHE A 296 19.38 -16.84 -13.29
N GLY A 297 19.37 -16.90 -14.63
CA GLY A 297 20.26 -16.12 -15.49
C GLY A 297 21.55 -16.81 -15.97
N GLY A 298 21.78 -18.09 -15.63
CA GLY A 298 22.95 -18.84 -16.12
C GLY A 298 23.08 -18.94 -17.64
N TYR A 299 21.98 -18.74 -18.39
CA TYR A 299 21.95 -18.80 -19.84
C TYR A 299 22.56 -17.57 -20.52
N TYR A 300 22.55 -16.39 -19.88
CA TYR A 300 23.09 -15.14 -20.44
C TYR A 300 24.52 -14.84 -20.01
N ALA A 301 25.01 -15.48 -18.94
CA ALA A 301 26.40 -15.35 -18.50
C ALA A 301 27.41 -16.04 -19.45
N GLN A 302 26.97 -17.03 -20.25
CA GLN A 302 27.83 -17.73 -21.21
C GLN A 302 28.08 -16.97 -22.53
N GLY A 303 27.38 -15.86 -22.78
CA GLY A 303 27.49 -15.12 -24.03
C GLY A 303 28.66 -14.14 -24.12
N HIS A 304 29.37 -13.88 -23.03
CA HIS A 304 30.36 -12.79 -22.94
C HIS A 304 31.84 -13.24 -22.95
N ASP A 305 32.10 -14.56 -22.91
CA ASP A 305 33.47 -15.11 -22.86
C ASP A 305 33.95 -15.70 -24.21
N GLY A 306 33.18 -15.50 -25.29
CA GLY A 306 33.41 -16.19 -26.57
C GLY A 306 34.15 -15.41 -27.66
N GLU A 307 34.47 -14.12 -27.48
CA GLU A 307 34.86 -13.27 -28.61
C GLU A 307 36.17 -12.48 -28.37
N HIS A 308 37.21 -13.15 -27.86
CA HIS A 308 38.61 -12.69 -27.98
C HIS A 308 39.57 -13.89 -28.00
N ALA A 309 39.47 -14.73 -29.03
CA ALA A 309 40.54 -15.64 -29.44
C ALA A 309 40.38 -15.97 -30.93
N GLY A 310 41.04 -15.18 -31.77
CA GLY A 310 41.11 -15.35 -33.23
C GLY A 310 42.05 -14.32 -33.83
#